data_AF-A0A4V2F0Z0-F1
#
_entry.id   AF-A0A4V2F0Z0-F1
#
_cell.length_a   1.000
_cell.length_b   1.000
_cell.length_c   1.000
_cell.angle_alpha   90.00
_cell.angle_beta   90.00
_cell.angle_gamma   90.00
#
_symmetry.space_group_name_H-M   'P 1'
#
loop_
_entity.id
_entity.type
_entity.pdbx_description
1 polymer ?
#
loop_
_entity_poly.entity_id
_entity_poly.type
_entity_poly.pdbx_seq_one_letter_code
_entity_poly.pdbx_strand_id
1 'polypeptide(L)'
;MKNRKVKTSTQTFDIVFEGQPVTVNATMYETHNTEARYRVSINGSPVYIFGWDSQKNRLAAIDSGNAVMAMPPLVEAAIGQELYNKMAA
;
A
#
# COMPACT_ATOMS: atom_id res chain seq x y z
N MET A 1 -16.73 -14.47 23.42
CA MET A 1 -15.45 -13.96 22.89
C MET A 1 -15.75 -13.18 21.62
N LYS A 2 -15.47 -11.87 21.56
CA LYS A 2 -15.79 -11.05 20.38
C LYS A 2 -14.75 -11.38 19.30
N ASN A 3 -15.14 -12.13 18.26
CA ASN A 3 -14.35 -12.30 17.05
C ASN A 3 -14.03 -10.90 16.48
N ARG A 4 -12.83 -10.36 16.72
CA ARG A 4 -12.29 -9.32 15.85
C ARG A 4 -12.06 -10.01 14.51
N LYS A 5 -13.07 -9.95 13.63
CA LYS A 5 -12.82 -10.06 12.18
C LYS A 5 -11.75 -9.02 11.91
N VAL A 6 -10.52 -9.46 11.64
CA VAL A 6 -9.49 -8.59 11.08
C VAL A 6 -10.15 -8.00 9.84
N LYS A 7 -10.54 -6.73 9.92
CA LYS A 7 -11.18 -6.04 8.80
C LYS A 7 -10.06 -5.75 7.82
N THR A 8 -9.75 -6.72 6.98
CA THR A 8 -8.95 -6.48 5.78
C THR A 8 -9.76 -5.55 4.89
N SER A 9 -9.52 -4.25 5.05
CA SER A 9 -10.09 -3.22 4.19
C SER A 9 -9.23 -3.11 2.94
N THR A 10 -9.79 -3.52 1.81
CA THR A 10 -9.19 -3.29 0.50
C THR A 10 -9.70 -1.95 -0.03
N GLN A 11 -8.76 -1.11 -0.41
CA GLN A 11 -9.03 0.17 -1.05
C GLN A 11 -8.49 0.10 -2.47
N THR A 12 -9.37 0.39 -3.43
CA THR A 12 -9.00 0.47 -4.83
C THR A 12 -9.10 1.92 -5.27
N PHE A 13 -8.05 2.43 -5.90
CA PHE A 13 -8.00 3.78 -6.41
C PHE A 13 -7.11 3.85 -7.65
N ASP A 14 -7.38 4.81 -8.51
CA ASP A 14 -6.60 5.03 -9.72
C ASP A 14 -5.61 6.17 -9.51
N ILE A 15 -4.38 5.99 -9.96
CA ILE A 15 -3.35 7.04 -10.02
C ILE A 15 -2.89 7.21 -11.46
N VAL A 16 -2.37 8.39 -11.79
CA VAL A 16 -1.75 8.63 -13.10
C VAL A 16 -0.24 8.40 -12.98
N PHE A 17 0.29 7.45 -13.74
CA PHE A 17 1.73 7.19 -13.85
C PHE A 17 2.17 7.29 -15.30
N GLU A 18 3.17 8.14 -15.58
CA GLU A 18 3.68 8.38 -16.95
C GLU A 18 2.58 8.74 -17.98
N GLY A 19 1.51 9.40 -17.52
CA GLY A 19 0.36 9.76 -18.36
C GLY A 19 -0.63 8.62 -18.61
N GLN A 20 -0.41 7.43 -18.04
CA GLN A 20 -1.34 6.31 -18.07
C GLN A 20 -2.06 6.15 -16.73
N PRO A 21 -3.40 5.99 -16.71
CA PRO A 21 -4.10 5.64 -15.49
C PRO A 21 -3.77 4.19 -15.10
N VAL A 22 -3.34 4.01 -13.86
CA VAL A 22 -3.07 2.68 -13.29
C VAL A 22 -3.93 2.47 -12.06
N THR A 23 -4.59 1.32 -12.01
CA THR A 23 -5.43 0.94 -10.88
C THR A 23 -4.57 0.32 -9.78
N VAL A 24 -4.67 0.87 -8.59
CA VAL A 24 -3.95 0.44 -7.40
C VAL A 24 -4.92 -0.23 -6.44
N ASN A 25 -4.63 -1.48 -6.08
CA ASN A 25 -5.37 -2.24 -5.10
C ASN A 25 -4.54 -2.37 -3.83
N ALA A 26 -4.98 -1.74 -2.74
CA ALA A 26 -4.29 -1.71 -1.48
C ALA A 26 -5.13 -2.38 -0.38
N THR A 27 -4.69 -3.55 0.07
CA THR A 27 -5.35 -4.28 1.16
C THR A 27 -4.57 -4.08 2.45
N MET A 28 -5.20 -3.44 3.43
CA MET A 28 -4.65 -3.31 4.78
C MET A 28 -4.64 -4.66 5.49
N TYR A 29 -3.54 -4.98 6.16
CA TYR A 29 -3.43 -6.12 7.05
C TYR A 29 -2.59 -5.75 8.27
N GLU A 30 -2.96 -6.29 9.42
CA GLU A 30 -2.20 -6.15 10.65
C GLU A 30 -1.22 -7.32 10.75
N THR A 31 0.02 -7.03 11.12
CA THR A 31 0.98 -8.08 11.47
C THR A 31 0.77 -8.53 12.92
N HIS A 32 1.37 -9.66 13.32
CA HIS A 32 1.34 -10.13 14.71
C HIS A 32 1.87 -9.08 15.71
N ASN A 33 2.73 -8.15 15.26
CA ASN A 33 3.26 -7.06 16.08
C ASN A 33 2.37 -5.82 16.10
N THR A 34 1.12 -5.90 15.63
CA THR A 34 0.16 -4.77 15.52
C THR A 34 0.61 -3.64 14.59
N GLU A 35 1.63 -3.86 13.76
CA GLU A 35 1.98 -2.91 12.70
C GLU A 35 0.98 -3.05 11.55
N ALA A 36 0.41 -1.92 11.15
CA ALA A 36 -0.42 -1.80 9.95
C ALA A 36 0.47 -1.84 8.70
N ARG A 37 0.18 -2.76 7.80
CA ARG A 37 0.83 -2.89 6.49
C ARG A 37 -0.22 -2.95 5.40
N TYR A 38 0.19 -2.61 4.18
CA TYR A 38 -0.67 -2.57 3.01
C TYR A 38 -0.07 -3.42 1.91
N ARG A 39 -0.83 -4.41 1.44
CA ARG A 39 -0.52 -5.16 0.21
C ARG A 39 -1.02 -4.35 -0.97
N VAL A 40 -0.10 -3.81 -1.76
CA VAL A 40 -0.39 -2.95 -2.90
C VAL A 40 -0.08 -3.71 -4.19
N SER A 41 -1.07 -3.87 -5.05
CA SER A 41 -0.89 -4.37 -6.42
C SER A 41 -1.28 -3.27 -7.40
N ILE A 42 -0.45 -3.05 -8.43
CA ILE A 42 -0.69 -2.06 -9.48
C ILE A 42 -1.03 -2.79 -10.77
N ASN A 43 -2.25 -2.60 -11.30
CA ASN A 43 -2.67 -3.18 -12.59
C ASN A 43 -2.45 -4.71 -12.72
N GLY A 44 -2.65 -5.45 -11.62
CA GLY A 44 -2.40 -6.91 -11.59
C GLY A 44 -0.93 -7.33 -11.47
N SER A 45 -0.02 -6.37 -11.31
CA SER A 45 1.40 -6.59 -11.02
C SER A 45 1.60 -7.27 -9.67
N PRO A 46 2.79 -7.88 -9.45
CA PRO A 46 3.12 -8.46 -8.16
C PRO A 46 2.94 -7.48 -6.98
N VAL A 47 2.61 -8.06 -5.83
CA VAL A 47 2.22 -7.33 -4.63
C VAL A 47 3.44 -6.73 -3.93
N TYR A 48 3.43 -5.41 -3.77
CA TYR A 48 4.34 -4.64 -2.92
C TYR A 48 3.78 -4.52 -1.52
N ILE A 49 4.66 -4.46 -0.52
CA ILE A 49 4.27 -4.25 0.86
C ILE A 49 4.62 -2.82 1.27
N PHE A 50 3.60 -2.04 1.54
CA PHE A 50 3.72 -0.70 2.09
C PHE A 50 3.59 -0.75 3.60
N GLY A 51 4.42 0.02 4.28
CA GLY A 51 4.42 0.17 5.73
C GLY A 51 4.78 1.60 6.12
N TRP A 52 4.54 1.93 7.38
CA TRP A 52 4.92 3.22 7.92
C TRP A 52 6.44 3.33 8.02
N ASP A 53 7.01 4.26 7.26
CA ASP A 53 8.44 4.58 7.32
C ASP A 53 8.63 5.80 8.23
N SER A 54 9.16 5.56 9.42
CA SER A 54 9.39 6.62 10.42
C SER A 54 10.49 7.60 10.02
N GLN A 55 11.39 7.24 9.10
CA GLN A 55 12.45 8.12 8.61
C GLN A 55 11.91 9.10 7.56
N LYS A 56 11.02 8.63 6.70
CA LYS A 56 10.36 9.42 5.65
C LYS A 56 9.05 10.07 6.13
N ASN A 57 8.57 9.72 7.32
CA ASN A 57 7.30 10.15 7.92
C ASN A 57 6.09 9.95 6.97
N ARG A 58 6.07 8.82 6.27
CA ARG A 58 5.03 8.48 5.27
C ARG A 58 4.91 6.96 5.10
N LEU A 59 3.83 6.53 4.46
CA LEU A 59 3.76 5.15 3.97
C LEU A 59 4.69 5.00 2.76
N ALA A 60 5.57 4.00 2.81
CA ALA A 60 6.50 3.68 1.73
C ALA A 60 6.54 2.18 1.49
N ALA A 61 7.01 1.76 0.32
CA ALA A 61 7.29 0.35 0.08
C ALA A 61 8.46 -0.09 0.97
N ILE A 62 8.17 -0.95 1.94
CA ILE A 62 9.18 -1.50 2.87
C ILE A 62 9.69 -2.85 2.42
N ASP A 63 8.93 -3.54 1.57
CA ASP A 63 9.27 -4.83 1.03
C ASP A 63 8.62 -4.99 -0.34
N SER A 64 9.33 -5.59 -1.28
CA SER A 64 8.81 -5.86 -2.61
C SER A 64 7.86 -7.06 -2.63
N GLY A 65 7.73 -7.85 -1.55
CA GLY A 65 6.87 -9.02 -1.50
C GLY A 65 7.25 -10.02 -2.59
N ASN A 66 6.37 -10.14 -3.61
CA ASN A 66 6.62 -10.96 -4.81
C ASN A 66 7.03 -10.12 -6.04
N ALA A 67 7.23 -8.82 -5.87
CA ALA A 67 7.61 -7.92 -6.95
C ALA A 67 9.04 -8.17 -7.39
N VAL A 68 9.17 -8.56 -8.65
CA VAL A 68 10.44 -8.84 -9.32
C VAL A 68 11.15 -7.54 -9.70
N MET A 69 10.42 -6.42 -9.78
CA MET A 69 10.95 -5.10 -10.14
C MET A 69 10.75 -4.09 -9.02
N ALA A 70 11.74 -3.20 -8.86
CA ALA A 70 11.63 -2.06 -7.98
C ALA A 70 10.61 -1.07 -8.54
N MET A 71 9.67 -0.63 -7.69
CA MET A 71 8.70 0.39 -8.06
C MET A 71 9.41 1.74 -8.27
N PRO A 72 9.06 2.50 -9.33
CA PRO A 72 9.57 3.85 -9.50
C PRO A 72 9.27 4.72 -8.26
N PRO A 73 10.24 5.50 -7.75
CA PRO A 73 10.09 6.23 -6.49
C PRO A 73 8.97 7.28 -6.53
N LEU A 74 8.63 7.81 -7.71
CA LEU A 74 7.49 8.71 -7.90
C LEU A 74 6.15 7.99 -7.69
N VAL A 75 6.02 6.76 -8.17
CA VAL A 75 4.82 5.92 -7.99
C VAL A 75 4.67 5.53 -6.54
N GLU A 76 5.77 5.07 -5.93
CA GLU A 76 5.79 4.71 -4.51
C GLU A 76 5.31 5.90 -3.65
N ALA A 77 5.84 7.09 -3.90
CA ALA A 77 5.45 8.29 -3.16
C ALA A 77 3.97 8.64 -3.37
N ALA A 78 3.47 8.59 -4.61
CA ALA A 78 2.07 8.88 -4.92
C ALA A 78 1.11 7.90 -4.24
N ILE A 79 1.41 6.60 -4.29
CA ILE A 79 0.64 5.56 -3.60
C ILE A 79 0.71 5.76 -2.10
N GLY A 80 1.89 5.98 -1.55
CA GLY A 80 2.09 6.20 -0.11
C GLY A 80 1.28 7.39 0.41
N GLN A 81 1.24 8.48 -0.35
CA GLN A 81 0.46 9.67 -0.03
C GLN A 81 -1.05 9.40 -0.07
N GLU A 82 -1.54 8.71 -1.12
CA GLU A 82 -2.95 8.32 -1.23
C GLU A 82 -3.38 7.41 -0.08
N LEU A 83 -2.55 6.41 0.26
CA LEU A 83 -2.82 5.51 1.38
C LEU A 83 -2.89 6.27 2.71
N TYR A 84 -1.98 7.21 2.93
CA TYR A 84 -1.97 8.02 4.14
C TYR A 84 -3.22 8.89 4.23
N ASN A 85 -3.60 9.54 3.13
CA ASN A 85 -4.80 10.36 3.08
C ASN A 85 -6.06 9.55 3.37
N LYS A 86 -6.13 8.31 2.86
CA LYS A 86 -7.26 7.39 3.12
C LYS A 86 -7.22 6.73 4.51
N MET A 87 -6.10 6.73 5.21
CA MET A 87 -6.06 6.37 6.64
C MET A 87 -6.55 7.51 7.54
N ALA A 88 -6.30 8.75 7.12
CA ALA A 88 -6.63 9.94 7.89
C ALA A 88 -8.08 10.43 7.68
N ALA A 89 -8.75 9.96 6.61
CA ALA A 89 -10.14 10.26 6.27
C ALA A 89 -11.13 9.28 6.94
#